data_AF-A0A8H6SB75-F1
#
_entry.id   AF-A0A8H6SB75-F1
#
_cell.length_a   1.000
_cell.length_b   1.000
_cell.length_c   1.000
_cell.angle_alpha   90.00
_cell.angle_beta   90.00
_cell.angle_gamma   90.00
#
_symmetry.space_group_name_H-M   'P 1'
#
loop_
_entity.id
_entity.type
_entity.pdbx_description
1 polymer ?
#
loop_
_entity_poly.entity_id
_entity_poly.type
_entity_poly.pdbx_seq_one_letter_code
_entity_poly.pdbx_strand_id
1 'polypeptide(L)'
;MAHRADQESPAYIYYRLYNDDGPLTVHDPCSPINAYIGRILCSSIPPPHNAGTVMRRILYDDGHSSIHDYPSIFSGLFTERPLRSDECFDVLGPQRSAGKSLTQPIAINIGSTAPGFSLPRASESQTHLPSDDPKDYVYYHLYTPNGEAASVLPVSPNQPAVGRIEKFRIMLPHSPRRLRHAIALIEGAAYENAEVYENINSLDSLTRPKERGEREEPSDVFINLGGSFGAATKPVVLVQVPVVQQRTKKPPRP
;
A
#
# COMPACT_ATOMS: atom_id res chain seq x y z
N MET A 1 -9.47 43.73 30.77
CA MET A 1 -8.31 43.61 29.86
C MET A 1 -7.40 42.55 30.47
N ALA A 2 -7.14 41.38 29.89
CA ALA A 2 -7.11 40.98 28.50
C ALA A 2 -7.65 39.54 28.33
N HIS A 3 -8.32 39.29 27.19
CA HIS A 3 -8.64 37.96 26.70
C HIS A 3 -7.33 37.21 26.42
N ARG A 4 -7.14 36.05 27.05
CA ARG A 4 -6.15 35.08 26.63
C ARG A 4 -6.69 34.51 25.33
N ALA A 5 -6.07 34.84 24.19
CA ALA A 5 -6.40 34.21 22.93
C ALA A 5 -6.18 32.71 23.10
N ASP A 6 -7.24 31.91 22.92
CA ASP A 6 -7.13 30.48 22.76
C ASP A 6 -6.17 30.24 21.59
N GLN A 7 -4.94 29.80 21.90
CA GLN A 7 -4.00 29.33 20.89
C GLN A 7 -4.56 28.01 20.36
N GLU A 8 -5.46 28.11 19.39
CA GLU A 8 -5.94 26.97 18.62
C GLU A 8 -4.73 26.34 17.94
N SER A 9 -4.42 25.10 18.31
CA SER A 9 -3.29 24.39 17.73
C SER A 9 -3.48 24.30 16.21
N PRO A 10 -2.42 24.49 15.39
CA PRO A 10 -2.59 24.49 13.94
C PRO A 10 -3.20 23.18 13.47
N ALA A 11 -4.26 23.25 12.64
CA ALA A 11 -4.86 22.07 12.04
C ALA A 11 -3.96 21.56 10.90
N TYR A 12 -3.67 20.26 10.91
CA TYR A 12 -2.85 19.59 9.89
C TYR A 12 -3.62 18.46 9.20
N ILE A 13 -3.27 18.18 7.95
CA ILE A 13 -3.57 16.91 7.29
C ILE A 13 -2.31 16.05 7.31
N TYR A 14 -2.42 14.85 7.85
CA TYR A 14 -1.36 13.83 7.78
C TYR A 14 -1.55 12.98 6.54
N TYR A 15 -0.47 12.73 5.81
CA TYR A 15 -0.50 12.00 4.54
C TYR A 15 0.65 11.00 4.43
N ARG A 16 0.45 9.98 3.60
CA ARG A 16 1.46 9.02 3.16
C ARG A 16 1.40 8.89 1.64
N LEU A 17 2.57 8.86 1.01
CA LEU A 17 2.70 8.68 -0.43
C LEU A 17 3.06 7.24 -0.77
N TYR A 18 2.58 6.76 -1.91
CA TYR A 18 2.77 5.39 -2.39
C TYR A 18 3.12 5.37 -3.87
N ASN A 19 4.07 4.52 -4.25
CA ASN A 19 4.26 4.05 -5.62
C ASN A 19 3.90 2.56 -5.72
N ASP A 20 4.24 1.93 -6.85
CA ASP A 20 3.99 0.51 -7.10
C ASP A 20 4.70 -0.43 -6.10
N ASP A 21 5.87 -0.01 -5.58
CA ASP A 21 6.68 -0.79 -4.65
C ASP A 21 6.28 -0.59 -3.17
N GLY A 22 5.39 0.35 -2.88
CA GLY A 22 4.89 0.63 -1.54
C GLY A 22 5.10 2.10 -1.09
N PRO A 23 5.26 2.34 0.22
CA PRO A 23 5.29 3.70 0.76
C PRO A 23 6.59 4.43 0.46
N LEU A 24 6.47 5.71 0.12
CA LEU A 24 7.60 6.60 -0.14
C LEU A 24 7.98 7.40 1.11
N THR A 25 9.27 7.68 1.24
CA THR A 25 9.75 8.66 2.21
C THR A 25 9.28 10.04 1.77
N VAL A 26 8.61 10.75 2.65
CA VAL A 26 8.16 12.13 2.37
C VAL A 26 9.31 13.11 2.52
N HIS A 27 9.21 14.27 1.88
CA HIS A 27 10.26 15.29 1.92
C HIS A 27 10.51 15.83 3.33
N ASP A 28 9.44 16.10 4.09
CA ASP A 28 9.52 16.57 5.49
C ASP A 28 8.71 15.66 6.42
N PRO A 29 9.32 14.57 6.93
CA PRO A 29 8.63 13.66 7.83
C PRO A 29 8.22 14.33 9.14
N CYS A 30 6.96 14.14 9.53
CA CYS A 30 6.44 14.70 10.78
C CYS A 30 6.85 13.92 12.04
N SER A 31 7.56 12.79 11.88
CA SER A 31 8.03 11.94 12.96
C SER A 31 9.42 11.37 12.65
N PRO A 32 10.38 11.41 13.60
CA PRO A 32 11.71 10.83 13.41
C PRO A 32 11.71 9.31 13.38
N ILE A 33 10.63 8.67 13.85
CA ILE A 33 10.46 7.20 13.84
C ILE A 33 9.55 6.72 12.69
N ASN A 34 9.10 7.63 11.82
CA ASN A 34 8.29 7.26 10.66
C ASN A 34 8.53 8.24 9.51
N ALA A 35 9.51 7.92 8.68
CA ALA A 35 9.89 8.71 7.50
C ALA A 35 8.82 8.75 6.40
N TYR A 36 7.76 7.96 6.51
CA TYR A 36 6.75 7.80 5.47
C TYR A 36 5.49 8.66 5.69
N ILE A 37 5.43 9.43 6.78
CA ILE A 37 4.25 10.26 7.09
C ILE A 37 4.67 11.72 7.09
N GLY A 38 4.06 12.48 6.19
CA GLY A 38 4.17 13.93 6.12
C GLY A 38 2.96 14.61 6.74
N ARG A 39 3.03 15.93 6.87
CA ARG A 39 1.88 16.75 7.24
C ARG A 39 1.89 18.08 6.50
N ILE A 40 0.71 18.56 6.11
CA ILE A 40 0.54 19.92 5.60
C ILE A 40 -0.42 20.71 6.48
N LEU A 41 -0.21 22.02 6.57
CA LEU A 41 -1.14 22.91 7.26
C LEU A 41 -2.46 22.97 6.50
N CYS A 42 -3.57 22.76 7.19
CA CYS A 42 -4.92 22.89 6.64
C CYS A 42 -5.14 24.25 5.98
N SER A 43 -4.61 25.33 6.57
CA SER A 43 -4.70 26.70 6.05
C SER A 43 -3.88 26.95 4.77
N SER A 44 -2.97 26.03 4.40
CA SER A 44 -2.20 26.13 3.15
C SER A 44 -2.96 25.62 1.91
N ILE A 45 -4.12 25.00 2.12
CA ILE A 45 -4.92 24.41 1.05
C ILE A 45 -5.87 25.47 0.50
N PRO A 46 -5.81 25.79 -0.80
CA PRO A 46 -6.70 26.78 -1.37
C PRO A 46 -8.13 26.24 -1.47
N PRO A 47 -9.16 27.08 -1.22
CA PRO A 47 -10.52 26.76 -1.62
C PRO A 47 -10.62 26.52 -3.14
N PRO A 48 -11.53 25.64 -3.61
CA PRO A 48 -12.42 24.79 -2.82
C PRO A 48 -11.67 23.63 -2.14
N HIS A 49 -12.03 23.26 -0.91
CA HIS A 49 -11.43 22.12 -0.21
C HIS A 49 -12.04 20.81 -0.72
N ASN A 50 -11.49 20.27 -1.80
CA ASN A 50 -11.87 18.99 -2.38
C ASN A 50 -10.64 18.08 -2.50
N ALA A 51 -10.86 16.81 -2.81
CA ALA A 51 -9.77 15.84 -2.87
C ALA A 51 -8.69 16.24 -3.89
N GLY A 52 -9.07 16.87 -5.00
CA GLY A 52 -8.14 17.36 -6.03
C GLY A 52 -7.24 18.49 -5.56
N THR A 53 -7.77 19.49 -4.84
CA THR A 53 -6.97 20.61 -4.31
C THR A 53 -6.05 20.17 -3.19
N VAL A 54 -6.53 19.29 -2.30
CA VAL A 54 -5.72 18.67 -1.23
C VAL A 54 -4.56 17.87 -1.84
N MET A 55 -4.85 16.96 -2.77
CA MET A 55 -3.84 16.14 -3.43
C MET A 55 -2.80 17.01 -4.15
N ARG A 56 -3.22 18.01 -4.93
CA ARG A 56 -2.30 18.91 -5.63
C ARG A 56 -1.40 19.67 -4.65
N ARG A 57 -1.94 20.16 -3.53
CA ARG A 57 -1.15 20.88 -2.53
C ARG A 57 -0.09 19.98 -1.90
N ILE A 58 -0.45 18.75 -1.55
CA ILE A 58 0.49 17.77 -0.97
C ILE A 58 1.59 17.42 -1.97
N LEU A 59 1.22 17.08 -3.21
CA LEU A 59 2.21 16.75 -4.23
C LEU A 59 3.12 17.93 -4.58
N TYR A 60 2.63 19.16 -4.47
CA TYR A 60 3.48 20.34 -4.62
C TYR A 60 4.51 20.45 -3.48
N ASP A 61 4.05 20.30 -2.24
CA ASP A 61 4.89 20.40 -1.04
C ASP A 61 5.99 19.33 -1.01
N ASP A 62 5.64 18.12 -1.46
CA ASP A 62 6.53 16.96 -1.46
C ASP A 62 7.36 16.82 -2.76
N GLY A 63 7.39 17.84 -3.63
CA GLY A 63 8.24 17.88 -4.83
C GLY A 63 7.76 17.03 -6.02
N HIS A 64 6.51 16.59 -5.98
CA HIS A 64 5.86 15.67 -6.91
C HIS A 64 4.90 16.38 -7.89
N SER A 65 5.15 17.66 -8.18
CA SER A 65 4.26 18.51 -9.00
C SER A 65 4.18 18.11 -10.48
N SER A 66 5.17 17.36 -10.97
CA SER A 66 5.34 16.99 -12.38
C SER A 66 4.90 15.56 -12.69
N ILE A 67 4.22 14.87 -11.77
CA ILE A 67 3.72 13.53 -12.04
C ILE A 67 2.60 13.61 -13.08
N HIS A 68 2.80 12.89 -14.18
CA HIS A 68 1.88 12.84 -15.32
C HIS A 68 0.89 11.66 -15.26
N ASP A 69 1.16 10.69 -14.38
CA ASP A 69 0.29 9.53 -14.15
C ASP A 69 -0.75 9.89 -13.09
N TYR A 70 -2.03 9.83 -13.49
CA TYR A 70 -3.20 10.24 -12.71
C TYR A 70 -3.15 9.78 -11.23
N PRO A 71 -2.71 10.65 -10.30
CA PRO A 71 -2.57 10.24 -8.91
C PRO A 71 -3.96 10.05 -8.27
N SER A 72 -4.03 9.15 -7.30
CA SER A 72 -5.27 8.78 -6.63
C SER A 72 -5.15 9.02 -5.12
N ILE A 73 -6.10 9.76 -4.56
CA ILE A 73 -6.18 10.08 -3.13
C ILE A 73 -7.25 9.23 -2.44
N PHE A 74 -6.95 8.75 -1.24
CA PHE A 74 -7.79 7.90 -0.40
C PHE A 74 -7.98 8.58 0.95
N SER A 75 -9.20 8.53 1.50
CA SER A 75 -9.50 9.16 2.80
C SER A 75 -8.83 8.43 3.98
N GLY A 76 -8.30 7.23 3.78
CA GLY A 76 -7.51 6.53 4.80
C GLY A 76 -6.70 5.38 4.21
N LEU A 77 -5.83 4.81 5.04
CA LEU A 77 -4.90 3.74 4.63
C LEU A 77 -5.58 2.43 4.25
N PHE A 78 -6.85 2.19 4.61
CA PHE A 78 -7.55 0.91 4.36
C PHE A 78 -8.87 1.08 3.63
N THR A 79 -9.06 2.21 2.94
CA THR A 79 -10.29 2.48 2.19
C THR A 79 -10.27 1.82 0.81
N GLU A 80 -11.43 1.39 0.34
CA GLU A 80 -11.59 0.62 -0.90
C GLU A 80 -11.34 1.43 -2.17
N ARG A 81 -12.03 2.57 -2.31
CA ARG A 81 -11.99 3.37 -3.52
C ARG A 81 -11.22 4.67 -3.32
N PRO A 82 -10.57 5.20 -4.36
CA PRO A 82 -10.11 6.58 -4.34
C PRO A 82 -11.29 7.54 -4.24
N LEU A 83 -11.02 8.71 -3.67
CA LEU A 83 -11.94 9.85 -3.70
C LEU A 83 -11.95 10.44 -5.11
N ARG A 84 -13.11 10.95 -5.51
CA ARG A 84 -13.20 11.70 -6.76
C ARG A 84 -12.56 13.08 -6.58
N SER A 85 -12.00 13.65 -7.64
CA SER A 85 -11.34 14.97 -7.55
C SER A 85 -12.27 16.09 -7.06
N ASP A 86 -13.57 15.97 -7.31
CA ASP A 86 -14.62 16.92 -6.92
C ASP A 86 -15.23 16.62 -5.54
N GLU A 87 -14.90 15.48 -4.93
CA GLU A 87 -15.41 15.07 -3.63
C GLU A 87 -14.94 16.04 -2.54
N CYS A 88 -15.89 16.57 -1.76
CA CYS A 88 -15.59 17.50 -0.68
C CYS A 88 -14.66 16.85 0.34
N PHE A 89 -13.61 17.57 0.70
CA PHE A 89 -12.64 17.15 1.70
C PHE A 89 -12.71 18.17 2.82
N ASP A 90 -13.35 17.81 3.93
CA ASP A 90 -13.50 18.73 5.05
C ASP A 90 -12.18 18.84 5.81
N VAL A 91 -11.42 19.89 5.47
CA VAL A 91 -10.08 20.17 6.00
C VAL A 91 -10.14 20.97 7.32
N LEU A 92 -11.18 21.79 7.50
CA LEU A 92 -11.27 22.79 8.58
C LEU A 92 -12.44 22.57 9.54
N GLY A 93 -13.42 21.74 9.20
CA GLY A 93 -14.57 21.48 10.05
C GLY A 93 -14.22 20.64 11.27
N PRO A 94 -15.03 20.71 12.34
CA PRO A 94 -14.76 20.05 13.61
C PRO A 94 -14.67 18.52 13.49
N GLN A 95 -15.35 17.97 12.48
CA GLN A 95 -15.35 16.53 12.25
C GLN A 95 -14.22 16.05 11.36
N ARG A 96 -13.57 16.91 10.53
CA ARG A 96 -12.57 16.62 9.49
C ARG A 96 -12.80 15.31 8.71
N SER A 97 -12.90 15.34 7.39
CA SER A 97 -13.26 14.10 6.67
C SER A 97 -12.17 13.02 6.70
N ALA A 98 -10.90 13.39 6.83
CA ALA A 98 -9.77 12.45 6.72
C ALA A 98 -8.43 13.05 7.21
N GLY A 99 -7.39 12.20 7.35
CA GLY A 99 -6.01 12.66 7.61
C GLY A 99 -5.80 13.33 8.96
N LYS A 100 -6.50 12.88 10.02
CA LYS A 100 -6.62 13.61 11.29
C LYS A 100 -5.40 13.50 12.21
N SER A 101 -4.65 12.41 12.08
CA SER A 101 -3.57 12.02 12.99
C SER A 101 -2.51 11.20 12.26
N LEU A 102 -1.37 10.98 12.94
CA LEU A 102 -0.30 10.07 12.51
C LEU A 102 -0.78 8.63 12.26
N THR A 103 -1.79 8.17 13.01
CA THR A 103 -2.35 6.81 12.91
C THR A 103 -3.49 6.71 11.92
N GLN A 104 -4.04 7.84 11.46
CA GLN A 104 -5.10 7.92 10.47
C GLN A 104 -4.75 8.94 9.37
N PRO A 105 -3.62 8.76 8.66
CA PRO A 105 -3.27 9.62 7.55
C PRO A 105 -4.14 9.29 6.34
N ILE A 106 -4.21 10.24 5.40
CA ILE A 106 -4.65 9.93 4.05
C ILE A 106 -3.55 9.22 3.27
N ALA A 107 -3.94 8.50 2.23
CA ALA A 107 -3.00 7.88 1.30
C ALA A 107 -3.13 8.54 -0.07
N ILE A 108 -2.00 8.79 -0.72
CA ILE A 108 -1.94 9.20 -2.12
C ILE A 108 -1.07 8.19 -2.86
N ASN A 109 -1.67 7.51 -3.83
CA ASN A 109 -0.94 6.72 -4.80
C ASN A 109 -0.52 7.65 -5.95
N ILE A 110 0.80 7.79 -6.12
CA ILE A 110 1.40 8.65 -7.13
C ILE A 110 1.64 7.94 -8.48
N GLY A 111 1.30 6.65 -8.58
CA GLY A 111 1.50 5.84 -9.78
C GLY A 111 2.97 5.49 -10.02
N SER A 112 3.24 4.94 -11.21
CA SER A 112 4.59 4.54 -11.60
C SER A 112 5.42 5.77 -11.93
N THR A 113 6.51 6.00 -11.20
CA THR A 113 7.45 7.05 -11.59
C THR A 113 8.15 6.61 -12.87
N ALA A 114 7.95 7.32 -13.98
CA ALA A 114 8.64 7.05 -15.24
C ALA A 114 10.16 6.85 -15.04
N PRO A 115 10.80 5.92 -15.78
CA PRO A 115 12.23 5.65 -15.66
C PRO A 115 13.02 6.92 -16.00
N GLY A 116 13.57 7.57 -14.97
CA GLY A 116 14.19 8.89 -15.07
C GLY A 116 13.93 9.76 -13.83
N PHE A 117 12.83 9.51 -13.13
CA PHE A 117 12.69 9.92 -11.73
C PHE A 117 13.38 8.87 -10.86
N SER A 118 14.69 8.99 -10.71
CA SER A 118 15.35 8.37 -9.57
C SER A 118 14.80 9.02 -8.32
N LEU A 119 13.77 8.42 -7.72
CA LEU A 119 13.58 8.53 -6.28
C LEU A 119 14.95 8.22 -5.66
N PRO A 120 15.37 8.92 -4.59
CA PRO A 120 16.50 8.46 -3.81
C PRO A 120 16.20 7.00 -3.48
N ARG A 121 16.92 6.07 -4.11
CA ARG A 121 16.87 4.66 -3.78
C ARG A 121 16.97 4.64 -2.27
N ALA A 122 15.94 4.10 -1.61
CA ALA A 122 15.84 4.07 -0.16
C ALA A 122 17.23 3.72 0.38
N SER A 123 17.92 4.73 0.91
CA SER A 123 19.13 4.46 1.66
C SER A 123 18.65 3.65 2.85
N GLU A 124 19.35 2.55 3.12
CA GLU A 124 19.01 1.54 4.14
C GLU A 124 18.87 2.10 5.57
N SER A 125 19.01 3.41 5.75
CA SER A 125 18.65 4.18 6.93
C SER A 125 17.12 4.30 7.08
N GLN A 126 16.42 3.16 7.13
CA GLN A 126 15.00 3.06 7.44
C GLN A 126 14.76 3.55 8.89
N THR A 127 14.36 4.80 9.06
CA THR A 127 13.91 5.32 10.36
C THR A 127 12.49 4.89 10.71
N HIS A 128 11.96 3.79 10.16
CA HIS A 128 10.68 3.23 10.57
C HIS A 128 10.89 2.10 11.58
N LEU A 129 10.48 2.33 12.82
CA LEU A 129 10.43 1.27 13.82
C LEU A 129 9.23 0.35 13.52
N PRO A 130 9.43 -0.97 13.42
CA PRO A 130 8.33 -1.92 13.20
C PRO A 130 7.25 -1.74 14.28
N SER A 131 5.98 -1.87 13.88
CA SER A 131 4.90 -1.88 14.88
C SER A 131 4.99 -3.11 15.78
N ASP A 132 4.68 -2.94 17.06
CA ASP A 132 4.52 -4.06 18.00
C ASP A 132 3.09 -4.62 18.00
N ASP A 133 2.10 -3.93 17.39
CA ASP A 133 0.72 -4.40 17.35
C ASP A 133 0.55 -5.48 16.26
N PRO A 134 0.19 -6.73 16.60
CA PRO A 134 -0.06 -7.78 15.62
C PRO A 134 -1.14 -7.41 14.59
N LYS A 135 -2.05 -6.47 14.91
CA LYS A 135 -3.10 -6.00 14.00
C LYS A 135 -2.58 -5.16 12.85
N ASP A 136 -1.36 -4.64 12.94
CA ASP A 136 -0.74 -3.85 11.89
C ASP A 136 -0.09 -4.71 10.81
N TYR A 137 -0.11 -6.04 10.96
CA TYR A 137 0.52 -6.97 10.03
C TYR A 137 -0.49 -7.81 9.26
N VAL A 138 -0.11 -8.17 8.03
CA VAL A 138 -0.60 -9.32 7.29
C VAL A 138 0.38 -10.46 7.50
N TYR A 139 -0.12 -11.57 8.02
CA TYR A 139 0.60 -12.83 8.14
C TYR A 139 0.37 -13.64 6.88
N TYR A 140 1.43 -14.27 6.39
CA TYR A 140 1.37 -15.11 5.21
C TYR A 140 2.19 -16.38 5.37
N HIS A 141 1.77 -17.41 4.66
CA HIS A 141 2.41 -18.71 4.61
C HIS A 141 2.90 -18.98 3.19
N LEU A 142 4.15 -19.42 3.07
CA LEU A 142 4.79 -19.63 1.78
C LEU A 142 4.80 -21.11 1.40
N TYR A 143 4.52 -21.39 0.13
CA TYR A 143 4.63 -22.71 -0.47
C TYR A 143 5.38 -22.64 -1.79
N THR A 144 6.18 -23.67 -2.03
CA THR A 144 6.73 -24.04 -3.33
C THR A 144 5.93 -25.21 -3.91
N PRO A 145 6.16 -25.62 -5.17
CA PRO A 145 5.58 -26.85 -5.70
C PRO A 145 5.94 -28.11 -4.90
N ASN A 146 7.01 -28.06 -4.09
CA ASN A 146 7.48 -29.17 -3.26
C ASN A 146 6.95 -29.13 -1.82
N GLY A 147 6.07 -28.18 -1.49
CA GLY A 147 5.52 -28.00 -0.14
C GLY A 147 5.95 -26.70 0.51
N GLU A 148 5.90 -26.67 1.84
CA GLU A 148 6.17 -25.50 2.68
C GLU A 148 7.55 -24.89 2.42
N ALA A 149 7.62 -23.56 2.36
CA ALA A 149 8.84 -22.81 2.11
C ALA A 149 9.14 -21.88 3.29
N ALA A 150 10.40 -21.76 3.70
CA ALA A 150 10.78 -20.82 4.75
C ALA A 150 10.68 -19.36 4.25
N SER A 151 10.13 -18.48 5.08
CA SER A 151 10.15 -17.03 4.89
C SER A 151 11.54 -16.47 5.20
N VAL A 152 11.94 -15.42 4.49
CA VAL A 152 13.15 -14.63 4.77
C VAL A 152 13.05 -13.95 6.14
N LEU A 153 11.84 -13.55 6.55
CA LEU A 153 11.56 -12.88 7.82
C LEU A 153 10.50 -13.67 8.61
N PRO A 154 10.85 -14.86 9.14
CA PRO A 154 9.89 -15.71 9.83
C PRO A 154 9.41 -15.05 11.13
N VAL A 155 8.12 -15.19 11.44
CA VAL A 155 7.49 -14.65 12.65
C VAL A 155 8.10 -15.27 13.91
N SER A 156 8.45 -16.55 13.86
CA SER A 156 9.14 -17.23 14.94
C SER A 156 10.00 -18.39 14.40
N PRO A 157 11.06 -18.80 15.14
CA PRO A 157 11.86 -19.96 14.76
C PRO A 157 11.07 -21.27 14.64
N ASN A 158 9.94 -21.39 15.35
CA ASN A 158 9.09 -22.58 15.33
C ASN A 158 8.09 -22.59 14.18
N GLN A 159 7.96 -21.48 13.44
CA GLN A 159 7.06 -21.34 12.29
C GLN A 159 7.84 -20.71 11.13
N PRO A 160 8.83 -21.43 10.57
CA PRO A 160 9.77 -20.86 9.60
C PRO A 160 9.11 -20.43 8.30
N ALA A 161 7.94 -20.98 7.93
CA ALA A 161 7.23 -20.61 6.71
C ALA A 161 6.23 -19.47 6.85
N VAL A 162 5.99 -19.02 8.07
CA VAL A 162 5.07 -17.92 8.34
C VAL A 162 5.86 -16.63 8.39
N GLY A 163 5.68 -15.81 7.36
CA GLY A 163 6.19 -14.45 7.31
C GLY A 163 5.12 -13.44 7.75
N ARG A 164 5.55 -12.19 7.92
CA ARG A 164 4.65 -11.06 8.15
C ARG A 164 5.11 -9.82 7.40
N ILE A 165 4.15 -8.99 6.99
CA ILE A 165 4.39 -7.69 6.36
C ILE A 165 3.45 -6.66 6.98
N GLU A 166 3.97 -5.46 7.26
CA GLU A 166 3.14 -4.37 7.76
C GLU A 166 2.10 -3.96 6.71
N LYS A 167 0.84 -3.82 7.12
CA LYS A 167 -0.29 -3.52 6.22
C LYS A 167 -0.05 -2.25 5.40
N PHE A 168 0.59 -1.24 5.99
CA PHE A 168 0.88 0.01 5.29
C PHE A 168 1.92 -0.15 4.18
N ARG A 169 2.69 -1.26 4.11
CA ARG A 169 3.63 -1.51 3.01
C ARG A 169 2.94 -1.96 1.72
N ILE A 170 1.67 -2.33 1.79
CA ILE A 170 0.88 -2.76 0.64
C ILE A 170 0.21 -1.51 0.04
N MET A 171 0.45 -1.25 -1.25
CA MET A 171 -0.07 -0.06 -1.91
C MET A 171 -1.61 -0.09 -2.09
N LEU A 172 -2.22 1.10 -2.19
CA LEU A 172 -3.66 1.29 -2.37
C LEU A 172 -4.12 1.41 -3.85
N PRO A 173 -5.37 1.02 -4.19
CA PRO A 173 -6.24 0.12 -3.43
C PRO A 173 -5.61 -1.25 -3.17
N HIS A 174 -5.92 -1.83 -2.02
CA HIS A 174 -5.39 -3.14 -1.67
C HIS A 174 -6.04 -4.21 -2.54
N SER A 175 -5.20 -4.97 -3.25
CA SER A 175 -5.61 -6.13 -4.02
C SER A 175 -4.69 -7.31 -3.73
N PRO A 176 -5.14 -8.55 -3.99
CA PRO A 176 -4.29 -9.73 -3.88
C PRO A 176 -2.99 -9.61 -4.69
N ARG A 177 -3.03 -8.96 -5.87
CA ARG A 177 -1.84 -8.73 -6.70
C ARG A 177 -0.83 -7.82 -6.03
N ARG A 178 -1.29 -6.75 -5.37
CA ARG A 178 -0.44 -5.80 -4.66
C ARG A 178 0.13 -6.35 -3.37
N LEU A 179 -0.68 -7.14 -2.65
CA LEU A 179 -0.17 -7.91 -1.51
C LEU A 179 0.92 -8.89 -1.97
N ARG A 180 0.68 -9.64 -3.04
CA ARG A 180 1.66 -10.57 -3.62
C ARG A 180 2.94 -9.85 -4.01
N HIS A 181 2.84 -8.73 -4.72
CA HIS A 181 3.98 -7.94 -5.14
C HIS A 181 4.79 -7.45 -3.92
N ALA A 182 4.13 -6.90 -2.91
CA ALA A 182 4.78 -6.46 -1.67
C ALA A 182 5.48 -7.61 -0.93
N ILE A 183 4.91 -8.82 -0.94
CA ILE A 183 5.57 -10.01 -0.37
C ILE A 183 6.74 -10.46 -1.26
N ALA A 184 6.62 -10.40 -2.58
CA ALA A 184 7.68 -10.76 -3.51
C ALA A 184 8.91 -9.82 -3.41
N LEU A 185 8.71 -8.55 -3.05
CA LEU A 185 9.81 -7.64 -2.73
C LEU A 185 10.63 -8.09 -1.50
N ILE A 186 10.03 -8.84 -0.58
CA ILE A 186 10.68 -9.38 0.63
C ILE A 186 11.23 -10.80 0.36
N GLU A 187 10.40 -11.67 -0.19
CA GLU A 187 10.66 -13.11 -0.33
C GLU A 187 11.34 -13.47 -1.66
N GLY A 188 11.41 -12.52 -2.59
CA GLY A 188 12.06 -12.66 -3.88
C GLY A 188 11.10 -12.88 -5.06
N ALA A 189 11.63 -12.66 -6.26
CA ALA A 189 10.89 -12.65 -7.53
C ALA A 189 10.18 -13.98 -7.87
N ALA A 190 10.53 -15.09 -7.22
CA ALA A 190 9.82 -16.36 -7.38
C ALA A 190 8.34 -16.27 -6.94
N TYR A 191 8.01 -15.34 -6.03
CA TYR A 191 6.64 -15.10 -5.57
C TYR A 191 5.89 -14.04 -6.38
N GLU A 192 6.54 -13.36 -7.33
CA GLU A 192 5.90 -12.32 -8.16
C GLU A 192 4.72 -12.86 -8.96
N ASN A 193 4.75 -14.16 -9.30
CA ASN A 193 3.69 -14.86 -10.02
C ASN A 193 2.98 -15.91 -9.16
N ALA A 194 3.17 -15.88 -7.84
CA ALA A 194 2.48 -16.80 -6.94
C ALA A 194 0.95 -16.64 -7.03
N GLU A 195 0.26 -17.74 -6.75
CA GLU A 195 -1.19 -17.71 -6.51
C GLU A 195 -1.44 -17.35 -5.05
N VAL A 196 -2.31 -16.35 -4.84
CA VAL A 196 -2.72 -15.91 -3.50
C VAL A 196 -4.03 -16.58 -3.13
N TYR A 197 -4.12 -17.08 -1.91
CA TYR A 197 -5.32 -17.67 -1.33
C TYR A 197 -5.61 -17.00 0.00
N GLU A 198 -6.89 -16.85 0.36
CA GLU A 198 -7.27 -16.20 1.63
C GLU A 198 -6.69 -16.94 2.84
N ASN A 199 -6.61 -18.28 2.78
CA ASN A 199 -5.98 -19.14 3.79
C ASN A 199 -5.74 -20.56 3.24
N ILE A 200 -5.16 -21.45 4.06
CA ILE A 200 -4.84 -22.84 3.68
C ILE A 200 -6.06 -23.69 3.28
N ASN A 201 -7.26 -23.35 3.75
CA ASN A 201 -8.49 -24.06 3.41
C ASN A 201 -9.22 -23.46 2.19
N SER A 202 -8.69 -22.39 1.58
CA SER A 202 -9.30 -21.77 0.41
C SER A 202 -9.05 -22.60 -0.84
N LEU A 203 -10.12 -22.90 -1.58
CA LEU A 203 -10.04 -23.65 -2.84
C LEU A 203 -9.71 -22.74 -4.03
N ASP A 204 -10.20 -21.52 -4.01
CA ASP A 204 -10.06 -20.57 -5.11
C ASP A 204 -8.92 -19.59 -4.84
N SER A 205 -8.06 -19.41 -5.83
CA SER A 205 -7.05 -18.35 -5.80
C SER A 205 -7.71 -16.99 -6.05
N LEU A 206 -7.34 -16.00 -5.23
CA LEU A 206 -7.73 -14.60 -5.36
C LEU A 206 -7.07 -13.90 -6.55
N THR A 207 -6.02 -14.48 -7.12
CA THR A 207 -5.26 -13.93 -8.25
C THR A 207 -5.52 -14.64 -9.58
N ARG A 208 -6.18 -15.81 -9.58
CA ARG A 208 -6.55 -16.50 -10.82
C ARG A 208 -7.71 -15.77 -11.51
N PRO A 209 -7.66 -15.57 -12.83
CA PRO A 209 -8.82 -15.15 -13.59
C PRO A 209 -9.94 -16.18 -13.43
N LYS A 210 -11.16 -15.75 -13.12
CA LYS A 210 -12.32 -16.65 -13.12
C LYS A 210 -12.62 -17.02 -14.57
N GLU A 211 -12.57 -18.31 -14.89
CA GLU A 211 -12.99 -18.83 -16.19
C GLU A 211 -14.52 -18.67 -16.34
N ARG A 212 -14.98 -17.47 -16.71
CA ARG A 212 -16.38 -17.26 -17.09
C ARG A 212 -16.43 -16.25 -18.24
N GLY A 213 -16.30 -16.78 -19.45
CA GLY A 213 -16.99 -16.41 -20.71
C GLY A 213 -17.12 -14.95 -21.18
N GLU A 214 -16.79 -13.95 -20.39
CA GLU A 214 -16.96 -12.54 -20.72
C GLU A 214 -15.65 -11.81 -20.43
N ARG A 215 -15.33 -10.90 -21.33
CA ARG A 215 -14.10 -10.12 -21.39
C ARG A 215 -14.08 -9.07 -20.28
N GLU A 216 -14.15 -9.50 -19.03
CA GLU A 216 -13.90 -8.63 -17.89
C GLU A 216 -12.38 -8.59 -17.67
N GLU A 217 -11.79 -7.40 -17.84
CA GLU A 217 -10.51 -7.07 -17.21
C GLU A 217 -10.55 -7.62 -15.78
N PRO A 218 -9.56 -8.41 -15.33
CA PRO A 218 -9.59 -9.04 -14.02
C PRO A 218 -9.72 -7.93 -12.98
N SER A 219 -10.94 -7.75 -12.48
CA SER A 219 -11.22 -6.75 -11.45
C SER A 219 -10.38 -7.14 -10.25
N ASP A 220 -9.40 -6.31 -9.95
CA ASP A 220 -8.50 -6.51 -8.82
C ASP A 220 -9.37 -6.43 -7.55
N VAL A 221 -9.77 -7.59 -7.04
CA VAL A 221 -10.70 -7.71 -5.91
C VAL A 221 -10.13 -6.94 -4.74
N PHE A 222 -10.92 -6.06 -4.13
CA PHE A 222 -10.48 -5.33 -2.95
C PHE A 222 -10.32 -6.28 -1.76
N ILE A 223 -9.19 -6.20 -1.07
CA ILE A 223 -8.98 -6.88 0.21
C ILE A 223 -8.99 -5.88 1.36
N ASN A 224 -9.87 -6.10 2.34
CA ASN A 224 -9.97 -5.22 3.50
C ASN A 224 -8.88 -5.54 4.54
N LEU A 225 -7.74 -4.87 4.43
CA LEU A 225 -6.66 -4.97 5.41
C LEU A 225 -6.99 -4.34 6.76
N GLY A 226 -8.01 -3.47 6.85
CA GLY A 226 -8.51 -2.94 8.13
C GLY A 226 -9.26 -3.99 8.98
N GLY A 227 -9.62 -5.12 8.38
CA GLY A 227 -10.30 -6.24 9.04
C GLY A 227 -9.35 -7.35 9.50
N SER A 228 -9.87 -8.59 9.45
CA SER A 228 -9.19 -9.81 9.87
C SER A 228 -8.43 -10.53 8.74
N PHE A 229 -8.40 -9.95 7.53
CA PHE A 229 -7.71 -10.55 6.39
C PHE A 229 -6.22 -10.71 6.70
N GLY A 230 -5.72 -11.95 6.62
CA GLY A 230 -4.33 -12.28 6.93
C GLY A 230 -3.96 -12.10 8.41
N ALA A 231 -4.89 -12.27 9.34
CA ALA A 231 -4.56 -12.33 10.76
C ALA A 231 -3.63 -13.51 11.07
N ALA A 232 -2.88 -13.46 12.19
CA ALA A 232 -1.96 -14.52 12.58
C ALA A 232 -2.63 -15.91 12.72
N THR A 233 -3.91 -15.94 13.10
CA THR A 233 -4.70 -17.18 13.22
C THR A 233 -5.21 -17.71 11.88
N LYS A 234 -5.18 -16.87 10.83
CA LYS A 234 -5.68 -17.18 9.49
C LYS A 234 -4.77 -16.49 8.45
N PRO A 235 -3.51 -16.93 8.32
CA PRO A 235 -2.56 -16.31 7.41
C PRO A 235 -2.98 -16.52 5.95
N VAL A 236 -2.65 -15.54 5.12
CA VAL A 236 -2.78 -15.63 3.66
C VAL A 236 -1.82 -16.70 3.14
N VAL A 237 -2.18 -17.42 2.09
CA VAL A 237 -1.29 -18.43 1.51
C VAL A 237 -0.79 -17.98 0.14
N LEU A 238 0.52 -18.09 -0.08
CA LEU A 238 1.16 -17.85 -1.37
C LEU A 238 1.77 -19.16 -1.87
N VAL A 239 1.35 -19.59 -3.06
CA VAL A 239 1.88 -20.79 -3.71
C VAL A 239 2.62 -20.41 -4.98
N GLN A 240 3.92 -20.71 -5.05
CA GLN A 240 4.69 -20.51 -6.27
C GLN A 240 4.11 -21.35 -7.41
N VAL A 241 3.88 -20.71 -8.55
CA VAL A 241 3.46 -21.40 -9.77
C VAL A 241 4.71 -21.81 -10.55
N PRO A 242 4.85 -23.07 -10.98
CA PRO A 242 5.96 -23.49 -11.82
C PRO A 242 5.99 -22.66 -13.11
N VAL A 243 7.14 -22.09 -13.44
CA VAL A 243 7.35 -21.47 -14.76
C VAL A 243 7.32 -22.58 -15.80
N VAL A 244 6.19 -22.74 -16.50
CA VAL A 244 6.13 -23.63 -17.66
C VAL A 244 7.06 -23.04 -18.71
N GLN A 245 8.23 -23.65 -18.91
CA GLN A 245 9.11 -23.32 -20.02
C GLN A 245 8.29 -23.44 -21.31
N GLN A 246 7.98 -22.31 -21.95
CA GLN A 246 7.38 -22.30 -23.27
C GLN A 246 8.34 -23.07 -24.18
N ARG A 247 7.96 -24.30 -24.56
CA ARG A 247 8.68 -25.07 -25.57
C ARG A 247 8.76 -24.22 -26.83
N THR A 248 9.95 -23.71 -27.13
CA THR A 248 10.28 -23.05 -28.39
C THR A 248 9.80 -23.97 -29.52
N LYS A 249 8.83 -23.49 -30.30
CA LYS A 249 8.40 -24.16 -31.53
C LYS A 249 9.64 -24.39 -32.38
N LYS A 250 9.90 -25.68 -32.66
CA LYS A 250 10.95 -26.19 -33.54
C LYS A 250 10.94 -25.41 -34.88
N PRO A 251 12.09 -25.01 -35.46
CA PRO A 251 12.11 -24.38 -36.77
C PRO A 251 11.71 -25.39 -37.86
N PRO A 252 11.19 -24.94 -39.02
CA PRO A 252 10.77 -25.85 -40.08
C PRO A 252 11.99 -26.56 -40.66
N ARG A 253 11.82 -27.85 -40.99
CA ARG A 253 12.85 -28.65 -41.67
C ARG A 253 13.06 -28.16 -43.11
N PRO A 254 14.28 -28.33 -43.64
CA PRO A 254 14.67 -27.91 -44.99
C PRO A 254 13.87 -28.61 -46.08
#